data_AF-A0A932N7H4-F1
#
_entry.id   AF-A0A932N7H4-F1
#
_cell.length_a   1.000
_cell.length_b   1.000
_cell.length_c   1.000
_cell.angle_alpha   90.00
_cell.angle_beta   90.00
_cell.angle_gamma   90.00
#
_symmetry.space_group_name_H-M   'P 1'
#
loop_
_entity.id
_entity.type
_entity.pdbx_description
1 polymer ?
#
loop_
_entity_poly.entity_id
_entity_poly.type
_entity_poly.pdbx_seq_one_letter_code
_entity_poly.pdbx_strand_id
1 'polypeptide(L)'
;MSSSNLIRWCGLAAVLAGLSLILQQVYALVAPDPTTGGWVAVHTLGYFGLAIGLLGQIGVYVRQKDHVGQLGFFGFLLAFIGNVLTAGAAFLNTYIVPVLTVEAPALLGSPPADPGPLFGGPMGLVVLLSAVIVTIGFIMLGIATMRAGILPRPAALLVVLSSWFGLAAIFSPVVFAIAGAVFGLGNAWLGYALWSEKS
;
A
#
# COMPACT_ATOMS: atom_id res chain seq x y z
N MET A 1 -22.15 -6.89 -17.92
CA MET A 1 -21.32 -7.78 -17.07
C MET A 1 -22.11 -8.10 -15.81
N SER A 2 -22.13 -9.36 -15.35
CA SER A 2 -22.72 -9.67 -14.03
C SER A 2 -21.82 -9.13 -12.91
N SER A 3 -22.41 -8.80 -11.76
CA SER A 3 -21.65 -8.32 -10.58
C SER A 3 -20.57 -9.31 -10.14
N SER A 4 -20.79 -10.61 -10.36
CA SER A 4 -19.80 -11.67 -10.09
C SER A 4 -18.53 -11.52 -10.94
N ASN A 5 -18.66 -11.25 -12.24
CA ASN A 5 -17.49 -11.06 -13.11
C ASN A 5 -16.69 -9.80 -12.72
N LEU A 6 -17.36 -8.72 -12.31
CA LEU A 6 -16.68 -7.51 -11.86
C LEU A 6 -15.85 -7.77 -10.59
N ILE A 7 -16.40 -8.47 -9.60
CA ILE A 7 -15.70 -8.83 -8.36
C ILE A 7 -14.47 -9.70 -8.65
N ARG A 8 -14.55 -10.63 -9.60
CA ARG A 8 -13.39 -11.45 -10.00
C ARG A 8 -12.28 -10.63 -10.63
N TRP A 9 -12.59 -9.65 -11.47
CA TRP A 9 -11.60 -8.73 -12.02
C TRP A 9 -10.97 -7.84 -10.94
N CYS A 10 -11.75 -7.37 -9.97
CA CYS A 10 -11.20 -6.71 -8.79
C CYS A 10 -10.29 -7.65 -7.99
N GLY A 11 -10.65 -8.93 -7.85
CA GLY A 11 -9.79 -9.93 -7.22
C GLY A 11 -8.43 -10.07 -7.92
N LEU A 12 -8.44 -10.16 -9.24
CA LEU A 12 -7.20 -10.20 -10.04
C LEU A 12 -6.39 -8.90 -9.89
N ALA A 13 -7.05 -7.74 -9.89
CA ALA A 13 -6.42 -6.45 -9.65
C ALA A 13 -5.71 -6.41 -8.27
N ALA A 14 -6.35 -6.91 -7.21
CA ALA A 14 -5.74 -7.03 -5.89
C ALA A 14 -4.53 -7.98 -5.86
N VAL A 15 -4.59 -9.10 -6.60
CA VAL A 15 -3.44 -10.02 -6.75
C VAL A 15 -2.27 -9.31 -7.41
N LEU A 16 -2.50 -8.66 -8.55
CA LEU A 16 -1.44 -7.96 -9.29
C LEU A 16 -0.83 -6.84 -8.46
N ALA A 17 -1.66 -6.05 -7.78
CA ALA A 17 -1.21 -4.98 -6.89
C ALA A 17 -0.35 -5.51 -5.73
N GLY A 18 -0.78 -6.60 -5.10
CA GLY A 18 -0.04 -7.23 -4.01
C GLY A 18 1.32 -7.77 -4.48
N LEU A 19 1.37 -8.44 -5.64
CA LEU A 19 2.61 -8.96 -6.21
C LEU A 19 3.58 -7.85 -6.61
N SER A 20 3.10 -6.78 -7.24
CA SER A 20 3.94 -5.63 -7.58
C SER A 20 4.53 -4.97 -6.35
N LEU A 21 3.77 -4.89 -5.24
CA LEU A 21 4.28 -4.32 -4.00
C LEU A 21 5.33 -5.23 -3.35
N ILE A 22 5.12 -6.55 -3.35
CA ILE A 22 6.14 -7.50 -2.87
C ILE A 22 7.44 -7.31 -3.64
N LEU A 23 7.38 -7.28 -4.98
CA LEU A 23 8.55 -7.07 -5.82
C LEU A 23 9.24 -5.74 -5.52
N GLN A 24 8.47 -4.66 -5.37
CA GLN A 24 8.99 -3.35 -4.99
C GLN A 24 9.77 -3.40 -3.68
N GLN A 25 9.15 -3.93 -2.63
CA GLN A 25 9.74 -3.89 -1.29
C GLN A 25 10.91 -4.86 -1.14
N VAL A 26 10.88 -6.02 -1.79
CA VAL A 26 12.01 -6.95 -1.83
C VAL A 26 13.19 -6.32 -2.58
N TYR A 27 12.95 -5.64 -3.70
CA TYR A 27 14.00 -4.95 -4.43
C TYR A 27 14.63 -3.83 -3.59
N ALA A 28 13.81 -3.02 -2.92
CA ALA A 28 14.29 -1.96 -2.03
C ALA A 28 15.17 -2.48 -0.87
N LEU A 29 14.99 -3.74 -0.44
CA LEU A 29 15.85 -4.37 0.57
C LEU A 29 17.21 -4.80 0.02
N VAL A 30 17.26 -5.35 -1.20
CA VAL A 30 18.49 -5.95 -1.77
C VAL A 30 19.30 -4.96 -2.60
N ALA A 31 18.65 -3.94 -3.14
CA ALA A 31 19.23 -2.90 -3.98
C ALA A 31 18.63 -1.52 -3.60
N PRO A 32 19.03 -0.96 -2.44
CA PRO A 32 18.41 0.25 -1.88
C PRO A 32 18.83 1.54 -2.58
N ASP A 33 19.74 1.49 -3.56
CA ASP A 33 20.24 2.68 -4.26
C ASP A 33 19.19 3.22 -5.25
N PRO A 34 18.61 4.42 -4.99
CA PRO A 34 17.56 4.99 -5.81
C PRO A 34 18.07 5.48 -7.18
N THR A 35 19.38 5.62 -7.38
CA THR A 35 19.96 6.11 -8.64
C THR A 35 20.05 5.04 -9.73
N THR A 36 19.79 3.78 -9.38
CA THR A 36 19.86 2.66 -10.32
C THR A 36 18.65 2.63 -11.25
N GLY A 37 18.86 2.27 -12.53
CA GLY A 37 17.74 2.05 -13.46
C GLY A 37 16.78 0.95 -13.00
N GLY A 38 17.28 -0.04 -12.25
CA GLY A 38 16.47 -1.10 -11.67
C GLY A 38 15.53 -0.59 -10.56
N TRP A 39 15.96 0.39 -9.74
CA TRP A 39 15.09 1.04 -8.77
C TRP A 39 13.87 1.66 -9.45
N VAL A 40 14.10 2.50 -10.46
CA VAL A 40 13.01 3.20 -11.18
C VAL A 40 12.06 2.20 -11.83
N ALA A 41 12.58 1.16 -12.49
CA ALA A 41 11.75 0.15 -13.16
C ALA A 41 10.83 -0.59 -12.16
N VAL A 42 11.39 -1.07 -11.04
CA VAL A 42 10.63 -1.83 -10.05
C VAL A 42 9.67 -0.94 -9.25
N HIS A 43 10.08 0.28 -8.90
CA HIS A 43 9.19 1.24 -8.22
C HIS A 43 8.07 1.75 -9.13
N THR A 44 8.30 1.82 -10.44
CA THR A 44 7.24 2.10 -11.42
C THR A 44 6.18 1.00 -11.41
N LEU A 45 6.58 -0.27 -11.37
CA LEU A 45 5.64 -1.38 -11.22
C LEU A 45 4.84 -1.29 -9.92
N GLY A 46 5.50 -0.97 -8.81
CA GLY A 46 4.86 -0.73 -7.52
C GLY A 46 3.85 0.43 -7.55
N TYR A 47 4.20 1.54 -8.20
CA TYR A 47 3.33 2.70 -8.38
C TYR A 47 2.05 2.36 -9.18
N PHE A 48 2.18 1.65 -10.30
CA PHE A 48 1.00 1.18 -11.05
C PHE A 48 0.23 0.11 -10.29
N GLY A 49 0.93 -0.73 -9.52
CA GLY A 49 0.35 -1.67 -8.57
C GLY A 49 -0.57 -0.99 -7.57
N LEU A 50 -0.12 0.12 -6.99
CA LEU A 50 -0.88 0.99 -6.09
C LEU A 50 -2.20 1.47 -6.74
N ALA A 51 -2.13 1.92 -8.00
CA ALA A 51 -3.29 2.38 -8.75
C ALA A 51 -4.29 1.26 -9.05
N ILE A 52 -3.82 0.09 -9.50
CA ILE A 52 -4.66 -1.09 -9.76
C ILE A 52 -5.23 -1.64 -8.44
N GLY A 53 -4.47 -1.53 -7.34
CA GLY A 53 -4.87 -1.93 -5.99
C GLY A 53 -6.13 -1.22 -5.49
N LEU A 54 -6.40 0.01 -5.96
CA LEU A 54 -7.67 0.71 -5.68
C LEU A 54 -8.88 -0.09 -6.18
N LEU A 55 -8.78 -0.70 -7.37
CA LEU A 55 -9.84 -1.56 -7.92
C LEU A 55 -10.01 -2.83 -7.08
N GLY A 56 -8.88 -3.40 -6.64
CA GLY A 56 -8.87 -4.54 -5.73
C GLY A 56 -9.56 -4.26 -4.41
N GLN A 57 -9.27 -3.10 -3.82
CA GLN A 57 -9.87 -2.66 -2.57
C GLN A 57 -11.39 -2.44 -2.70
N ILE A 58 -11.85 -1.90 -3.83
CA ILE A 58 -13.28 -1.80 -4.14
C ILE A 58 -13.92 -3.19 -4.13
N GLY A 59 -13.30 -4.18 -4.79
CA GLY A 59 -13.81 -5.55 -4.81
C GLY A 59 -13.89 -6.18 -3.42
N VAL A 60 -12.84 -5.99 -2.61
CA VAL A 60 -12.79 -6.45 -1.21
C VAL A 60 -13.93 -5.85 -0.42
N TYR A 61 -14.18 -4.55 -0.50
CA TYR A 61 -15.27 -3.90 0.22
C TYR A 61 -16.64 -4.37 -0.29
N VAL A 62 -16.88 -4.33 -1.61
CA VAL A 62 -18.16 -4.68 -2.23
C VAL A 62 -18.59 -6.11 -1.86
N ARG A 63 -17.65 -7.07 -1.82
CA ARG A 63 -17.93 -8.47 -1.50
C ARG A 63 -18.55 -8.68 -0.12
N GLN A 64 -18.22 -7.80 0.83
CA GLN A 64 -18.63 -7.93 2.23
C GLN A 64 -19.41 -6.71 2.74
N LYS A 65 -19.83 -5.81 1.86
CA LYS A 65 -20.46 -4.52 2.20
C LYS A 65 -21.64 -4.65 3.16
N ASP A 66 -22.43 -5.72 3.02
CA ASP A 66 -23.63 -5.97 3.81
C ASP A 66 -23.33 -6.55 5.22
N HIS A 67 -22.08 -6.96 5.47
CA HIS A 67 -21.64 -7.63 6.71
C HIS A 67 -20.66 -6.80 7.54
N VAL A 68 -19.99 -5.81 6.94
CA VAL A 68 -18.93 -5.03 7.62
C VAL A 68 -19.42 -3.78 8.34
N GLY A 69 -20.66 -3.35 8.07
CA GLY A 69 -21.27 -2.17 8.69
C GLY A 69 -20.47 -0.88 8.53
N GLN A 70 -20.66 0.06 9.46
CA GLN A 70 -20.01 1.38 9.43
C GLN A 70 -18.48 1.28 9.55
N LEU A 71 -17.97 0.35 10.36
CA LEU A 71 -16.53 0.17 10.55
C LEU A 71 -15.83 -0.15 9.22
N GLY A 72 -16.39 -1.10 8.46
CA GLY A 72 -15.83 -1.45 7.15
C GLY A 72 -16.00 -0.34 6.12
N PHE A 73 -17.11 0.41 6.15
CA PHE A 73 -17.32 1.53 5.25
C PHE A 73 -16.30 2.66 5.48
N PHE A 74 -16.15 3.15 6.72
CA PHE A 74 -15.18 4.19 7.03
C PHE A 74 -13.73 3.70 6.87
N GLY A 75 -13.46 2.44 7.22
CA GLY A 75 -12.16 1.82 6.97
C GLY A 75 -11.83 1.77 5.48
N PHE A 76 -12.79 1.34 4.65
CA PHE A 76 -12.64 1.37 3.20
C PHE A 76 -12.38 2.78 2.66
N LEU A 77 -13.16 3.77 3.10
CA LEU A 77 -13.03 5.15 2.62
C LEU A 77 -11.67 5.74 2.98
N LEU A 78 -11.24 5.59 4.23
CA LEU A 78 -9.93 6.05 4.70
C LEU A 78 -8.79 5.32 3.99
N ALA A 79 -8.88 4.00 3.82
CA ALA A 79 -7.89 3.24 3.08
C ALA A 79 -7.81 3.72 1.63
N PHE A 80 -8.96 3.97 0.99
CA PHE A 80 -9.02 4.39 -0.41
C PHE A 80 -8.39 5.77 -0.61
N ILE A 81 -8.81 6.75 0.21
CA ILE A 81 -8.27 8.11 0.19
C ILE A 81 -6.79 8.10 0.53
N GLY A 82 -6.40 7.39 1.58
CA GLY A 82 -5.00 7.26 2.00
C GLY A 82 -4.13 6.63 0.90
N ASN A 83 -4.63 5.64 0.19
CA ASN A 83 -3.92 5.00 -0.92
C ASN A 83 -3.77 5.93 -2.13
N VAL A 84 -4.79 6.75 -2.43
CA VAL A 84 -4.70 7.83 -3.45
C VAL A 84 -3.65 8.87 -3.06
N LEU A 85 -3.63 9.31 -1.80
CA LEU A 85 -2.61 10.26 -1.32
C LEU A 85 -1.20 9.65 -1.35
N THR A 86 -1.08 8.38 -0.98
CA THR A 86 0.17 7.62 -1.00
C THR A 86 0.74 7.49 -2.42
N ALA A 87 -0.12 7.43 -3.45
CA ALA A 87 0.34 7.45 -4.83
C ALA A 87 1.19 8.70 -5.16
N GLY A 88 0.86 9.86 -4.59
CA GLY A 88 1.67 11.07 -4.74
C GLY A 88 3.08 10.92 -4.14
N ALA A 89 3.17 10.34 -2.94
CA ALA A 89 4.45 10.04 -2.30
C ALA A 89 5.25 8.97 -3.08
N ALA A 90 4.58 7.96 -3.62
CA ALA A 90 5.19 6.93 -4.45
C ALA A 90 5.74 7.51 -5.76
N PHE A 91 5.02 8.43 -6.41
CA PHE A 91 5.50 9.13 -7.59
C PHE A 91 6.79 9.92 -7.30
N LEU A 92 6.78 10.69 -6.20
CA LEU A 92 7.97 11.41 -5.75
C LEU A 92 9.16 10.46 -5.55
N ASN A 93 8.97 9.38 -4.80
CA ASN A 93 10.01 8.42 -4.48
C ASN A 93 10.55 7.69 -5.73
N THR A 94 9.70 7.46 -6.73
CA THR A 94 10.06 6.71 -7.94
C THR A 94 10.82 7.57 -8.95
N TYR A 95 10.40 8.82 -9.16
CA TYR A 95 10.87 9.63 -10.28
C TYR A 95 11.67 10.87 -9.86
N ILE A 96 11.35 11.46 -8.71
CA ILE A 96 11.93 12.74 -8.29
C ILE A 96 13.10 12.51 -7.34
N VAL A 97 12.95 11.62 -6.35
CA VAL A 97 14.02 11.31 -5.38
C VAL A 97 15.31 10.86 -6.08
N PRO A 98 15.31 9.96 -7.08
CA PRO A 98 16.54 9.59 -7.80
C PRO A 98 17.29 10.78 -8.40
N VAL A 99 16.57 11.74 -8.98
CA VAL A 99 17.16 12.95 -9.56
C VAL A 99 17.72 13.85 -8.46
N LEU A 100 16.97 14.05 -7.37
CA LEU A 100 17.41 14.87 -6.24
C LEU A 100 18.64 14.27 -5.54
N THR A 101 18.76 12.94 -5.47
CA THR A 101 19.93 12.28 -4.90
C THR A 101 21.22 12.65 -5.64
N VAL A 102 21.15 12.88 -6.94
CA VAL A 102 22.31 13.24 -7.77
C VAL A 102 22.51 14.76 -7.83
N GLU A 103 21.44 15.51 -8.13
CA GLU A 103 21.52 16.93 -8.48
C GLU A 103 21.43 17.87 -7.27
N ALA A 104 20.71 17.46 -6.22
CA ALA A 104 20.45 18.32 -5.06
C ALA A 104 20.28 17.51 -3.75
N PRO A 105 21.28 16.69 -3.34
CA PRO A 105 21.16 15.81 -2.18
C PRO A 105 20.89 16.55 -0.87
N ALA A 106 21.30 17.82 -0.78
CA ALA A 106 21.03 18.69 0.36
C ALA A 106 19.53 18.91 0.64
N LEU A 107 18.64 18.70 -0.33
CA LEU A 107 17.19 18.80 -0.14
C LEU A 107 16.59 17.60 0.59
N LEU A 108 17.23 16.43 0.53
CA LEU A 108 16.73 15.17 1.09
C LEU A 108 17.18 14.95 2.55
N GLY A 109 18.26 15.62 2.98
CA GLY A 109 18.83 15.45 4.32
C GLY A 109 19.45 14.08 4.55
N SER A 110 19.58 13.68 5.81
CA SER A 110 20.05 12.36 6.26
C SER A 110 19.07 11.74 7.28
N PRO A 111 17.95 11.16 6.82
CA PRO A 111 16.93 10.58 7.69
C PRO A 111 17.48 9.39 8.51
N PRO A 112 16.99 9.15 9.74
CA PRO A 112 15.94 9.90 10.45
C PRO A 112 16.45 11.12 11.24
N ALA A 113 17.77 11.35 11.30
CA ALA A 113 18.37 12.43 12.10
C ALA A 113 18.12 13.82 11.51
N ASP A 114 18.08 13.92 10.18
CA ASP A 114 17.78 15.15 9.45
C ASP A 114 16.86 14.83 8.26
N PRO A 115 15.56 15.15 8.32
CA PRO A 115 14.64 14.93 7.21
C PRO A 115 14.88 15.87 6.01
N GLY A 116 15.81 16.82 6.13
CA GLY A 116 16.11 17.79 5.08
C GLY A 116 14.98 18.80 4.83
N PRO A 117 15.22 19.83 4.01
CA PRO A 117 14.21 20.84 3.70
C PRO A 117 12.94 20.29 3.03
N LEU A 118 13.06 19.24 2.20
CA LEU A 118 11.93 18.67 1.46
C LEU A 118 10.94 17.95 2.40
N PHE A 119 11.44 17.06 3.26
CA PHE A 119 10.59 16.29 4.18
C PHE A 119 10.47 16.90 5.58
N GLY A 120 11.25 17.92 5.92
CA GLY A 120 11.09 18.72 7.14
C GLY A 120 10.00 19.79 7.04
N GLY A 121 9.56 20.13 5.82
CA GLY A 121 8.54 21.14 5.55
C GLY A 121 7.09 20.61 5.44
N PRO A 122 6.17 21.43 4.90
CA PRO A 122 4.76 21.05 4.71
C PRO A 122 4.55 19.76 3.92
N MET A 123 5.47 19.45 3.01
CA MET A 123 5.41 18.24 2.20
C MET A 123 5.60 16.97 3.03
N GLY A 124 6.58 16.94 3.94
CA GLY A 124 6.75 15.80 4.85
C GLY A 124 5.55 15.60 5.76
N LEU A 125 4.91 16.69 6.20
CA LEU A 125 3.65 16.62 6.94
C LEU A 125 2.54 15.96 6.11
N VAL A 126 2.39 16.33 4.83
CA VAL A 126 1.41 15.68 3.94
C VAL A 126 1.71 14.20 3.74
N VAL A 127 2.98 13.82 3.55
CA VAL A 127 3.38 12.41 3.43
C VAL A 127 3.06 11.64 4.71
N LEU A 128 3.37 12.21 5.88
CA LEU A 128 3.06 11.61 7.18
C LEU A 128 1.55 11.45 7.39
N LEU A 129 0.76 12.49 7.10
CA LEU A 129 -0.70 12.43 7.22
C LEU A 129 -1.30 11.37 6.28
N SER A 130 -0.78 11.27 5.05
CA SER A 130 -1.17 10.25 4.09
C SER A 130 -0.90 8.84 4.64
N ALA A 131 0.29 8.63 5.22
CA ALA A 131 0.67 7.38 5.86
C ALA A 131 -0.22 7.03 7.07
N VAL A 132 -0.58 8.02 7.89
CA VAL A 132 -1.49 7.82 9.04
C VAL A 132 -2.90 7.46 8.56
N ILE A 133 -3.44 8.18 7.58
CA ILE A 133 -4.78 7.94 7.03
C ILE A 133 -4.88 6.53 6.43
N VAL A 134 -3.90 6.14 5.61
CA VAL A 134 -3.89 4.82 4.96
C VAL A 134 -3.73 3.70 5.99
N THR A 135 -2.86 3.86 7.00
CA THR A 135 -2.71 2.90 8.09
C THR A 135 -4.00 2.72 8.88
N ILE A 136 -4.65 3.81 9.31
CA ILE A 136 -5.91 3.74 10.05
C ILE A 136 -6.98 3.06 9.18
N GLY A 137 -7.07 3.45 7.91
CA GLY A 137 -8.02 2.88 6.97
C GLY A 137 -7.89 1.37 6.81
N PHE A 138 -6.68 0.87 6.52
CA PHE A 138 -6.45 -0.56 6.34
C PHE A 138 -6.58 -1.36 7.64
N ILE A 139 -6.24 -0.77 8.80
CA ILE A 139 -6.51 -1.41 10.10
C ILE A 139 -8.02 -1.56 10.31
N MET A 140 -8.79 -0.50 10.13
CA MET A 140 -10.25 -0.54 10.28
C MET A 140 -10.90 -1.53 9.30
N LEU A 141 -10.51 -1.47 8.02
CA LEU A 141 -11.01 -2.37 6.99
C LEU A 141 -10.63 -3.83 7.27
N GLY A 142 -9.39 -4.09 7.68
CA GLY A 142 -8.91 -5.43 8.04
C GLY A 142 -9.64 -6.00 9.25
N ILE A 143 -9.83 -5.21 10.31
CA ILE A 143 -10.62 -5.61 11.48
C ILE A 143 -12.08 -5.92 11.08
N ALA A 144 -12.70 -5.07 10.26
CA ALA A 144 -14.05 -5.31 9.77
C ALA A 144 -14.14 -6.59 8.94
N THR A 145 -13.13 -6.84 8.09
CA THR A 145 -13.03 -8.07 7.27
C THR A 145 -12.93 -9.32 8.14
N MET A 146 -12.09 -9.29 9.20
CA MET A 146 -11.97 -10.40 10.15
C MET A 146 -13.27 -10.67 10.90
N ARG A 147 -13.99 -9.60 11.30
CA ARG A 147 -15.28 -9.68 11.99
C ARG A 147 -16.39 -10.23 11.08
N ALA A 148 -16.43 -9.81 9.82
CA ALA A 148 -17.41 -10.29 8.85
C ALA A 148 -17.21 -11.79 8.53
N GLY A 149 -15.96 -12.28 8.54
CA GLY A 149 -15.67 -13.70 8.32
C GLY A 149 -16.01 -14.21 6.91
N ILE A 150 -16.32 -13.31 5.98
CA ILE A 150 -16.65 -13.61 4.58
C ILE A 150 -15.37 -13.89 3.77
N LEU A 151 -14.29 -13.17 4.06
CA LEU A 151 -12.98 -13.34 3.44
C LEU A 151 -12.00 -13.99 4.44
N PRO A 152 -10.86 -14.55 3.97
CA PRO A 152 -9.91 -15.25 4.83
C PRO A 152 -9.38 -14.35 5.96
N ARG A 153 -9.70 -14.71 7.21
CA ARG A 153 -9.24 -13.99 8.40
C ARG A 153 -7.71 -13.84 8.48
N PRO A 154 -6.89 -14.86 8.14
CA PRO A 154 -5.44 -14.70 8.17
C PRO A 154 -4.94 -13.63 7.20
N ALA A 155 -5.52 -13.54 6.00
CA ALA A 155 -5.15 -12.52 5.01
C ALA A 155 -5.47 -11.11 5.53
N ALA A 156 -6.62 -10.92 6.17
CA ALA A 156 -6.98 -9.66 6.79
C ALA A 156 -6.08 -9.32 8.00
N LEU A 157 -5.65 -10.31 8.78
CA LEU A 157 -4.69 -10.10 9.86
C LEU A 157 -3.33 -9.63 9.32
N LEU A 158 -2.85 -10.19 8.21
CA LEU A 158 -1.62 -9.73 7.56
C LEU A 158 -1.73 -8.25 7.18
N VAL A 159 -2.85 -7.83 6.60
CA VAL A 159 -3.12 -6.42 6.25
C VAL A 159 -3.10 -5.52 7.50
N VAL A 160 -3.73 -5.93 8.61
CA VAL A 160 -3.73 -5.13 9.85
C VAL A 160 -2.33 -4.97 10.43
N LEU A 161 -1.60 -6.08 10.59
CA LEU A 161 -0.26 -6.07 11.19
C LEU A 161 0.71 -5.26 10.34
N SER A 162 0.72 -5.50 9.03
CA SER A 162 1.59 -4.77 8.11
C SER A 162 1.26 -3.28 8.04
N SER A 163 -0.01 -2.89 8.10
CA SER A 163 -0.40 -1.47 8.11
C SER A 163 0.10 -0.74 9.35
N TRP A 164 0.10 -1.40 10.51
CA TRP A 164 0.66 -0.86 11.75
C TRP A 164 2.18 -0.67 11.65
N PHE A 165 2.89 -1.70 11.17
CA PHE A 165 4.33 -1.62 10.94
C PHE A 165 4.72 -0.77 9.72
N GLY A 166 3.76 -0.35 8.89
CA GLY A 166 4.00 0.56 7.76
C GLY A 166 4.48 1.96 8.20
N LEU A 167 4.16 2.38 9.43
CA LEU A 167 4.70 3.61 10.02
C LEU A 167 6.16 3.47 10.46
N ALA A 168 6.73 2.25 10.40
CA ALA A 168 8.10 1.99 10.80
C ALA A 168 9.16 2.59 9.85
N ALA A 169 8.77 3.19 8.72
CA ALA A 169 9.68 3.97 7.87
C ALA A 169 10.48 5.02 8.67
N ILE A 170 9.90 5.53 9.76
CA ILE A 170 10.52 6.51 10.67
C ILE A 170 11.69 5.88 11.45
N PHE A 171 11.63 4.57 11.72
CA PHE A 171 12.58 3.88 12.61
C PHE A 171 13.53 2.94 11.86
N SER A 172 13.08 2.31 10.77
CA SER A 172 13.88 1.33 10.02
C SER A 172 13.34 1.11 8.60
N PRO A 173 14.15 1.39 7.55
CA PRO A 173 13.82 1.02 6.17
C PRO A 173 13.57 -0.48 6.00
N VAL A 174 14.28 -1.31 6.77
CA VAL A 174 14.16 -2.78 6.71
C VAL A 174 12.79 -3.22 7.22
N VAL A 175 12.36 -2.70 8.37
CA VAL A 175 11.03 -3.02 8.93
C VAL A 175 9.92 -2.54 7.98
N PHE A 176 10.08 -1.34 7.40
CA PHE A 176 9.14 -0.81 6.42
C PHE A 176 8.99 -1.70 5.19
N ALA A 177 10.11 -2.16 4.62
CA ALA A 177 10.06 -3.01 3.44
C ALA A 177 9.46 -4.39 3.76
N ILE A 178 9.81 -5.01 4.89
CA ILE A 178 9.19 -6.26 5.34
C ILE A 178 7.69 -6.07 5.53
N ALA A 179 7.28 -4.99 6.21
CA ALA A 179 5.87 -4.68 6.41
C ALA A 179 5.13 -4.52 5.07
N GLY A 180 5.71 -3.79 4.12
CA GLY A 180 5.10 -3.62 2.79
C GLY A 180 5.01 -4.94 2.00
N ALA A 181 5.99 -5.84 2.09
CA ALA A 181 5.91 -7.16 1.47
C ALA A 181 4.80 -8.02 2.10
N VAL A 182 4.67 -7.98 3.44
CA VAL A 182 3.58 -8.66 4.16
C VAL A 182 2.22 -8.06 3.79
N PHE A 183 2.13 -6.74 3.63
CA PHE A 183 0.93 -6.05 3.15
C PHE A 183 0.53 -6.52 1.75
N GLY A 184 1.51 -6.61 0.84
CA GLY A 184 1.32 -7.12 -0.51
C GLY A 184 0.81 -8.56 -0.52
N LEU A 185 1.36 -9.41 0.35
CA LEU A 185 0.90 -10.80 0.51
C LEU A 185 -0.55 -10.87 1.02
N GLY A 186 -0.88 -10.06 2.03
CA GLY A 186 -2.25 -9.97 2.55
C GLY A 186 -3.25 -9.55 1.48
N ASN A 187 -2.92 -8.52 0.69
CA ASN A 187 -3.77 -8.05 -0.41
C ASN A 187 -3.89 -9.07 -1.53
N ALA A 188 -2.80 -9.72 -1.93
CA ALA A 188 -2.83 -10.76 -2.95
C ALA A 188 -3.68 -11.96 -2.51
N TRP A 189 -3.61 -12.35 -1.24
CA TRP A 189 -4.43 -13.43 -0.72
C TRP A 189 -5.92 -13.06 -0.67
N LEU A 190 -6.27 -11.85 -0.21
CA LEU A 190 -7.66 -11.36 -0.27
C LEU A 190 -8.16 -11.30 -1.73
N GLY A 191 -7.32 -10.84 -2.66
CA GLY A 191 -7.63 -10.80 -4.09
C GLY A 191 -7.85 -12.19 -4.70
N TYR A 192 -7.00 -13.15 -4.36
CA TYR A 192 -7.12 -14.54 -4.80
C TYR A 192 -8.42 -15.18 -4.28
N ALA A 193 -8.79 -14.90 -3.02
CA ALA A 193 -10.06 -15.37 -2.46
C ALA A 193 -11.27 -14.85 -3.26
N LEU A 194 -11.24 -13.58 -3.69
CA LEU A 194 -12.28 -13.00 -4.55
C LEU A 194 -12.30 -13.61 -5.96
N TRP A 195 -11.13 -13.85 -6.54
CA TRP A 195 -11.00 -14.33 -7.91
C TRP A 195 -11.36 -15.82 -8.08
N SER A 196 -11.03 -16.64 -7.07
CA SER A 196 -11.22 -18.09 -7.04
C SER A 196 -12.64 -18.54 -6.68
N GLU A 197 -13.50 -17.62 -6.24
CA GLU A 197 -14.87 -17.91 -5.89
C GLU A 197 -15.68 -18.38 -7.14
N LYS A 198 -16.36 -19.51 -7.02
CA LYS A 198 -17.18 -20.08 -8.10
C LYS A 198 -18.52 -19.36 -8.16
N SER A 199 -18.90 -18.93 -9.37
CA SER A 199 -20.21 -18.33 -9.69
C SER A 199 -21.36 -19.31 -9.50
#